data_AF-A0A1M5WCG1-F1
#
_entry.id   AF-A0A1M5WCG1-F1
#
_cell.length_a   1.000
_cell.length_b   1.000
_cell.length_c   1.000
_cell.angle_alpha   90.00
_cell.angle_beta   90.00
_cell.angle_gamma   90.00
#
_symmetry.space_group_name_H-M   'P 1'
#
loop_
_entity.id
_entity.type
_entity.pdbx_description
1 polymer ?
#
loop_
_entity_poly.entity_id
_entity_poly.type
_entity_poly.pdbx_seq_one_letter_code
_entity_poly.pdbx_strand_id
1 'polypeptide(L)'
;MIRKCFKTMSIVSAIALSFSVAGCGDIALSKETDGDEKDDSTVAVTDEDTATTDAASDEKSDDSTTDKTADETAEEADLGAPIYYNYQNNPYSFVADDKELAIGNYYTIELEESDKENFPELQNRLDELNDEAQEEIVTFFTDSEDEIQEMIKSGWFLAYELDHNYTPARADGRVFSYCLLEYLYLAGAHGVTSYKTYNIDPVTGKDISFSSVVENTKDLPDIIADELQKQSKDLKGYFESCPSDLQNLKDGIPGRLSNDAENLAWTLDYDGITIYFEDYAMGSYAAGSQSVKISFADYPDVFTDTYINYSDKDIPDIQTYAKELKEAESTEVAASSDFQTTFKVRYTVTSEDVYDFSDTRININEVDCVSTVNGDDEGTKWLYIDEDTVFDESCEMEYFAFYEDGDTPLSWFNKVNELRETDIDSYTSMGPALLGVFEVSISGDHIERIYGIYWWD
;
A
#
# COMPACT_ATOMS: atom_id res chain seq x y z
N MET A 1 22.18 -9.79 27.00
CA MET A 1 21.17 -8.90 27.60
C MET A 1 21.60 -7.47 27.38
N ILE A 2 21.07 -6.82 26.34
CA ILE A 2 20.83 -5.38 26.16
C ILE A 2 20.12 -5.33 24.80
N ARG A 3 18.78 -5.32 24.82
CA ARG A 3 17.95 -4.99 23.67
C ARG A 3 17.89 -3.46 23.63
N LYS A 4 18.40 -2.85 22.55
CA LYS A 4 18.10 -1.45 22.23
C LYS A 4 16.82 -1.46 21.41
N CYS A 5 15.80 -0.77 21.91
CA CYS A 5 14.56 -0.50 21.19
C CYS A 5 14.87 0.30 19.93
N PHE A 6 14.65 -0.29 18.76
CA PHE A 6 14.27 0.47 17.59
C PHE A 6 12.80 0.85 17.79
N LYS A 7 12.53 2.15 17.83
CA LYS A 7 11.19 2.68 17.66
C LYS A 7 10.90 2.60 16.18
N THR A 8 9.88 1.83 15.84
CA THR A 8 9.12 1.84 14.59
C THR A 8 8.96 3.28 14.09
N MET A 9 9.54 3.56 12.94
CA MET A 9 9.17 4.68 12.10
C MET A 9 8.18 4.11 11.08
N SER A 10 6.93 3.96 11.50
CA SER A 10 5.84 3.73 10.55
C SER A 10 5.73 4.98 9.69
N ILE A 11 6.37 4.99 8.52
CA ILE A 11 6.03 5.93 7.45
C ILE A 11 4.80 5.35 6.74
N VAL A 12 3.68 5.33 7.46
CA VAL A 12 2.38 5.42 6.80
C VAL A 12 2.18 6.92 6.62
N SER A 13 2.47 7.41 5.42
CA SER A 13 2.17 8.80 5.07
C SER A 13 0.67 9.00 5.24
N ALA A 14 0.29 9.76 6.28
CA ALA A 14 -1.08 10.00 6.66
C ALA A 14 -1.81 10.81 5.58
N ILE A 15 -2.42 10.15 4.60
CA ILE A 15 -3.47 10.75 3.79
C ILE A 15 -4.78 10.66 4.59
N ALA A 16 -4.96 11.63 5.48
CA ALA A 16 -6.24 11.85 6.14
C ALA A 16 -7.26 12.36 5.11
N LEU A 17 -8.01 11.45 4.48
CA LEU A 17 -9.18 11.77 3.65
C LEU A 17 -10.31 12.29 4.55
N SER A 18 -10.28 13.60 4.80
CA SER A 18 -11.38 14.33 5.44
C SER A 18 -12.41 14.72 4.38
N PHE A 19 -13.36 13.82 4.10
CA PHE A 19 -14.57 14.19 3.37
C PHE A 19 -15.40 15.17 4.20
N SER A 20 -15.21 16.46 3.95
CA SER A 20 -16.11 17.51 4.42
C SER A 20 -17.18 17.71 3.36
N VAL A 21 -18.36 17.13 3.60
CA VAL A 21 -19.56 17.39 2.81
C VAL A 21 -19.98 18.84 3.02
N ALA A 22 -19.49 19.74 2.16
CA ALA A 22 -19.98 21.11 2.05
C ALA A 22 -21.29 21.10 1.23
N GLY A 23 -22.41 20.84 1.91
CA GLY A 23 -23.75 21.11 1.38
C GLY A 23 -24.02 22.61 1.37
N CYS A 24 -24.24 23.17 0.18
CA CYS A 24 -24.57 24.57 -0.03
C CYS A 24 -26.10 24.79 0.08
N GLY A 25 -26.51 25.84 0.81
CA GLY A 25 -27.63 26.72 0.40
C GLY A 25 -29.05 26.43 0.87
N ASP A 26 -29.44 27.13 1.94
CA ASP A 26 -30.71 27.83 2.23
C ASP A 26 -32.08 27.13 2.11
N ILE A 27 -32.85 27.17 3.21
CA ILE A 27 -34.12 27.91 3.31
C ILE A 27 -34.52 28.11 4.79
N ALA A 28 -34.86 29.36 5.09
CA ALA A 28 -35.28 29.89 6.38
C ALA A 28 -36.60 29.32 6.91
N LEU A 29 -36.72 29.22 8.24
CA LEU A 29 -37.99 29.40 8.95
C LEU A 29 -37.74 29.92 10.37
N SER A 30 -38.17 31.17 10.58
CA SER A 30 -38.16 31.96 11.81
C SER A 30 -39.15 31.45 12.86
N LYS A 31 -38.78 31.52 14.14
CA LYS A 31 -39.58 32.22 15.18
C LYS A 31 -38.81 32.46 16.48
N GLU A 32 -38.94 33.70 16.95
CA GLU A 32 -38.46 34.33 18.18
C GLU A 32 -38.85 33.57 19.47
N THR A 33 -38.23 33.72 20.65
CA THR A 33 -38.12 34.98 21.42
C THR A 33 -37.22 34.84 22.66
N ASP A 34 -36.48 35.92 22.92
CA ASP A 34 -36.18 36.61 24.20
C ASP A 34 -35.40 35.95 25.37
N GLY A 35 -34.43 36.71 25.89
CA GLY A 35 -33.90 36.54 27.25
C GLY A 35 -32.41 36.89 27.45
N ASP A 36 -32.12 38.20 27.50
CA ASP A 36 -30.85 38.83 27.90
C ASP A 36 -30.41 38.47 29.34
N GLU A 37 -29.14 38.11 29.57
CA GLU A 37 -28.36 38.63 30.70
C GLU A 37 -26.86 38.32 30.56
N LYS A 38 -26.06 39.39 30.76
CA LYS A 38 -24.60 39.43 30.78
C LYS A 38 -24.04 38.79 32.06
N ASP A 39 -22.89 38.12 31.95
CA ASP A 39 -21.81 38.31 32.93
C ASP A 39 -20.43 38.08 32.30
N ASP A 40 -19.49 38.87 32.81
CA ASP A 40 -18.11 39.10 32.43
C ASP A 40 -17.18 38.15 33.18
N SER A 41 -16.16 37.59 32.51
CA SER A 41 -14.82 37.48 33.11
C SER A 41 -13.78 37.03 32.09
N THR A 42 -12.90 37.95 31.72
CA THR A 42 -11.55 37.71 31.19
C THR A 42 -10.54 37.44 32.32
N VAL A 43 -9.62 36.48 32.15
CA VAL A 43 -8.30 36.43 32.83
C VAL A 43 -7.34 35.73 31.84
N ALA A 44 -6.48 36.43 31.09
CA ALA A 44 -5.23 37.10 31.46
C ALA A 44 -4.05 36.14 31.72
N VAL A 45 -3.11 36.18 30.77
CA VAL A 45 -1.76 35.64 30.77
C VAL A 45 -0.87 36.46 31.69
N THR A 46 0.04 35.81 32.42
CA THR A 46 1.19 36.46 33.06
C THR A 46 2.45 35.63 32.84
N ASP A 47 3.39 36.20 32.10
CA ASP A 47 4.82 35.91 32.17
C ASP A 47 5.40 36.48 33.46
N GLU A 48 6.40 35.81 34.04
CA GLU A 48 7.46 36.50 34.76
C GLU A 48 8.81 35.80 34.53
N ASP A 49 9.75 36.64 34.13
CA ASP A 49 11.15 36.43 33.77
C ASP A 49 12.02 36.42 35.03
N THR A 50 13.15 35.70 35.02
CA THR A 50 14.33 36.12 35.80
C THR A 50 15.59 35.42 35.28
N ALA A 51 16.37 36.22 34.54
CA ALA A 51 17.78 35.99 34.22
C ALA A 51 18.70 36.06 35.45
N THR A 52 19.84 35.38 35.39
CA THR A 52 21.14 35.91 35.85
C THR A 52 22.27 35.23 35.06
N THR A 53 23.27 36.06 34.76
CA THR A 53 24.39 35.96 33.83
C THR A 53 25.66 35.32 34.42
N ASP A 54 26.58 34.89 33.54
CA ASP A 54 28.01 35.30 33.44
C ASP A 54 28.78 34.22 32.63
N ALA A 55 29.20 34.49 31.38
CA ALA A 55 30.49 35.08 30.95
C ALA A 55 31.71 34.27 31.43
N ALA A 56 32.44 33.51 30.62
CA ALA A 56 33.46 33.83 29.60
C ALA A 56 34.25 32.49 29.43
N SER A 57 34.99 32.12 28.40
CA SER A 57 35.91 32.80 27.48
C SER A 57 36.39 31.79 26.41
N ASP A 58 36.85 32.33 25.28
CA ASP A 58 37.61 31.73 24.16
C ASP A 58 38.35 30.40 24.40
N GLU A 59 38.25 29.48 23.42
CA GLU A 59 39.44 28.92 22.79
C GLU A 59 39.16 28.43 21.36
N LYS A 60 40.04 28.85 20.45
CA LYS A 60 40.18 28.44 19.06
C LYS A 60 40.78 27.03 19.04
N SER A 61 40.17 26.07 18.32
CA SER A 61 40.90 24.91 17.81
C SER A 61 40.65 24.78 16.32
N ASP A 62 41.66 25.21 15.58
CA ASP A 62 42.00 24.75 14.24
C ASP A 62 42.37 23.26 14.37
N ASP A 63 41.57 22.36 13.80
CA ASP A 63 41.99 20.98 13.54
C ASP A 63 41.78 20.68 12.06
N SER A 64 42.80 21.04 11.30
CA SER A 64 43.08 20.45 10.00
C SER A 64 43.43 18.98 10.24
N THR A 65 42.48 18.09 10.03
CA THR A 65 42.79 16.69 9.76
C THR A 65 42.44 16.41 8.30
N THR A 66 43.42 16.66 7.43
CA THR A 66 43.56 15.98 6.15
C THR A 66 43.53 14.48 6.40
N ASP A 67 42.41 13.83 6.10
CA ASP A 67 42.42 12.40 5.91
C ASP A 67 42.77 12.12 4.45
N LYS A 68 43.95 11.54 4.28
CA LYS A 68 44.52 11.16 3.00
C LYS A 68 43.98 9.78 2.64
N THR A 69 43.28 9.74 1.51
CA THR A 69 43.35 8.67 0.51
C THR A 69 43.19 7.24 1.03
N ALA A 70 41.95 6.74 0.98
CA ALA A 70 41.74 5.43 0.40
C ALA A 70 41.95 5.59 -1.12
N ASP A 71 43.17 5.30 -1.55
CA ASP A 71 43.52 5.16 -2.96
C ASP A 71 43.28 3.69 -3.31
N GLU A 72 42.08 3.41 -3.81
CA GLU A 72 41.90 2.62 -5.03
C GLU A 72 40.95 3.45 -5.89
N THR A 73 41.52 4.46 -6.56
CA THR A 73 40.77 5.14 -7.62
C THR A 73 40.57 4.13 -8.75
N ALA A 74 39.33 3.68 -8.95
CA ALA A 74 38.95 3.09 -10.23
C ALA A 74 39.52 3.98 -11.35
N GLU A 75 40.22 3.39 -12.33
CA GLU A 75 40.84 4.21 -13.36
C GLU A 75 39.75 5.02 -14.08
N GLU A 76 40.03 6.23 -14.59
CA GLU A 76 39.05 7.01 -15.37
C GLU A 76 38.44 6.23 -16.55
N ALA A 77 39.11 5.16 -16.99
CA ALA A 77 38.57 4.19 -17.95
C ALA A 77 37.41 3.34 -17.40
N ASP A 78 37.43 2.98 -16.12
CA ASP A 78 36.41 2.17 -15.44
C ASP A 78 35.17 3.01 -15.09
N LEU A 79 35.34 4.31 -14.82
CA LEU A 79 34.25 5.26 -14.54
C LEU A 79 33.32 5.54 -15.74
N GLY A 80 33.64 5.02 -16.94
CA GLY A 80 32.79 5.08 -18.12
C GLY A 80 32.31 3.72 -18.62
N ALA A 81 32.65 2.63 -17.93
CA ALA A 81 32.23 1.29 -18.30
C ALA A 81 30.81 1.00 -17.75
N PRO A 82 29.94 0.33 -18.53
CA PRO A 82 28.67 -0.18 -18.01
C PRO A 82 28.89 -1.19 -16.89
N ILE A 83 28.01 -1.18 -15.89
CA ILE A 83 27.96 -2.18 -14.82
C ILE A 83 26.89 -3.22 -15.20
N TYR A 84 27.28 -4.49 -15.27
CA TYR A 84 26.37 -5.60 -15.54
C TYR A 84 25.76 -6.13 -14.25
N TYR A 85 24.45 -6.30 -14.25
CA TYR A 85 23.72 -6.83 -13.11
C TYR A 85 22.43 -7.52 -13.55
N ASN A 86 21.91 -8.33 -12.64
CA ASN A 86 20.63 -8.98 -12.78
C ASN A 86 19.67 -8.41 -11.74
N TYR A 87 18.40 -8.34 -12.09
CA TYR A 87 17.33 -8.05 -11.13
C TYR A 87 16.22 -9.09 -11.25
N GLN A 88 15.55 -9.40 -10.15
CA GLN A 88 14.51 -10.44 -10.10
C GLN A 88 13.31 -9.97 -9.30
N ASN A 89 12.12 -10.16 -9.85
CA ASN A 89 10.87 -9.99 -9.12
C ASN A 89 10.66 -11.19 -8.17
N ASN A 90 10.37 -10.91 -6.89
CA ASN A 90 10.08 -11.90 -5.85
C ASN A 90 8.65 -11.68 -5.32
N PRO A 91 7.65 -12.42 -5.86
CA PRO A 91 6.26 -12.31 -5.41
C PRO A 91 6.04 -12.92 -4.03
N TYR A 92 5.13 -12.32 -3.28
CA TYR A 92 4.76 -12.67 -1.92
C TYR A 92 3.24 -12.68 -1.79
N SER A 93 2.71 -13.66 -1.06
CA SER A 93 1.28 -13.75 -0.73
C SER A 93 1.12 -13.90 0.78
N PHE A 94 0.26 -13.07 1.37
CA PHE A 94 -0.13 -13.17 2.77
C PHE A 94 -1.42 -13.97 2.87
N VAL A 95 -1.40 -15.09 3.59
CA VAL A 95 -2.47 -16.08 3.54
C VAL A 95 -2.97 -16.48 4.92
N ALA A 96 -4.27 -16.78 5.01
CA ALA A 96 -4.86 -17.51 6.13
C ALA A 96 -5.76 -18.62 5.58
N ASP A 97 -5.45 -19.86 5.93
CA ASP A 97 -6.02 -21.06 5.31
C ASP A 97 -5.89 -21.06 3.77
N ASP A 98 -7.01 -21.02 3.04
CA ASP A 98 -7.07 -20.96 1.58
C ASP A 98 -7.30 -19.54 1.04
N LYS A 99 -7.26 -18.53 1.91
CA LYS A 99 -7.56 -17.13 1.56
C LYS A 99 -6.30 -16.29 1.48
N GLU A 100 -6.14 -15.63 0.35
CA GLU A 100 -5.16 -14.57 0.14
C GLU A 100 -5.67 -13.26 0.74
N LEU A 101 -4.99 -12.80 1.77
CA LEU A 101 -5.29 -11.60 2.55
C LEU A 101 -4.65 -10.36 1.95
N ALA A 102 -3.44 -10.51 1.41
CA ALA A 102 -2.71 -9.47 0.72
C ALA A 102 -1.70 -10.09 -0.25
N ILE A 103 -1.32 -9.34 -1.27
CA ILE A 103 -0.21 -9.67 -2.15
C ILE A 103 0.80 -8.53 -2.15
N GLY A 104 2.02 -8.85 -2.57
CA GLY A 104 3.01 -7.85 -2.90
C GLY A 104 4.24 -8.49 -3.50
N ASN A 105 5.21 -7.67 -3.83
CA ASN A 105 6.48 -8.16 -4.35
C ASN A 105 7.63 -7.21 -4.02
N TYR A 106 8.85 -7.73 -4.07
CA TYR A 106 10.04 -6.88 -4.06
C TYR A 106 11.05 -7.34 -5.11
N TYR A 107 11.98 -6.46 -5.46
CA TYR A 107 13.07 -6.79 -6.37
C TYR A 107 14.36 -7.07 -5.61
N THR A 108 15.06 -8.13 -6.02
CA THR A 108 16.47 -8.31 -5.68
C THR A 108 17.34 -7.85 -6.83
N ILE A 109 18.46 -7.22 -6.51
CA ILE A 109 19.45 -6.72 -7.48
C ILE A 109 20.82 -7.30 -7.12
N GLU A 110 21.50 -7.88 -8.09
CA GLU A 110 22.81 -8.50 -7.90
C GLU A 110 23.74 -8.21 -9.09
N LEU A 111 24.93 -7.68 -8.81
CA LEU A 111 25.92 -7.43 -9.86
C LEU A 111 26.42 -8.75 -10.46
N GLU A 112 26.87 -8.74 -11.72
CA GLU A 112 27.61 -9.89 -12.26
C GLU A 112 28.98 -10.03 -11.58
N GLU A 113 29.53 -11.25 -11.53
CA GLU A 113 30.74 -11.56 -10.76
C GLU A 113 31.93 -10.63 -11.09
N SER A 114 32.10 -10.28 -12.37
CA SER A 114 33.16 -9.35 -12.79
C SER A 114 32.99 -7.94 -12.23
N ASP A 115 31.74 -7.49 -12.06
CA ASP A 115 31.44 -6.16 -11.54
C ASP A 115 31.38 -6.14 -10.00
N LYS A 116 31.06 -7.27 -9.35
CA LYS A 116 31.22 -7.39 -7.89
C LYS A 116 32.66 -7.18 -7.44
N GLU A 117 33.63 -7.71 -8.18
CA GLU A 117 35.05 -7.51 -7.89
C GLU A 117 35.47 -6.03 -8.03
N ASN A 118 34.88 -5.30 -8.98
CA ASN A 118 35.21 -3.90 -9.26
C ASN A 118 34.43 -2.90 -8.38
N PHE A 119 33.21 -3.25 -7.95
CA PHE A 119 32.31 -2.37 -7.20
C PHE A 119 31.76 -3.07 -5.94
N PRO A 120 32.62 -3.50 -5.01
CA PRO A 120 32.19 -4.23 -3.82
C PRO A 120 31.30 -3.39 -2.88
N GLU A 121 31.54 -2.08 -2.78
CA GLU A 121 30.70 -1.19 -1.96
C GLU A 121 29.29 -1.02 -2.53
N LEU A 122 29.15 -1.01 -3.86
CA LEU A 122 27.84 -1.05 -4.49
C LEU A 122 27.12 -2.37 -4.20
N GLN A 123 27.80 -3.51 -4.33
CA GLN A 123 27.18 -4.81 -4.01
C GLN A 123 26.71 -4.87 -2.56
N ASN A 124 27.52 -4.38 -1.61
CA ASN A 124 27.12 -4.31 -0.20
C ASN A 124 25.85 -3.45 -0.02
N ARG A 125 25.78 -2.29 -0.68
CA ARG A 125 24.60 -1.43 -0.60
C ARG A 125 23.37 -2.08 -1.22
N LEU A 126 23.53 -2.81 -2.33
CA LEU A 126 22.43 -3.56 -2.95
C LEU A 126 21.96 -4.71 -2.06
N ASP A 127 22.86 -5.41 -1.37
CA ASP A 127 22.50 -6.45 -0.41
C ASP A 127 21.67 -5.87 0.76
N GLU A 128 22.07 -4.72 1.30
CA GLU A 128 21.28 -4.01 2.32
C GLU A 128 19.89 -3.63 1.80
N LEU A 129 19.79 -3.09 0.59
CA LEU A 129 18.53 -2.71 -0.04
C LEU A 129 17.63 -3.92 -0.33
N ASN A 130 18.22 -5.04 -0.74
CA ASN A 130 17.49 -6.30 -0.95
C ASN A 130 16.89 -6.82 0.37
N ASP A 131 17.65 -6.76 1.46
CA ASP A 131 17.20 -7.15 2.80
C ASP A 131 16.09 -6.20 3.31
N GLU A 132 16.28 -4.89 3.15
CA GLU A 132 15.28 -3.85 3.51
C GLU A 132 13.97 -4.04 2.75
N ALA A 133 14.03 -4.31 1.44
CA ALA A 133 12.85 -4.50 0.60
C ALA A 133 12.09 -5.80 0.94
N GLN A 134 12.81 -6.87 1.31
CA GLN A 134 12.18 -8.10 1.82
C GLN A 134 11.49 -7.85 3.18
N GLU A 135 12.16 -7.14 4.09
CA GLU A 135 11.61 -6.79 5.40
C GLU A 135 10.36 -5.90 5.26
N GLU A 136 10.35 -4.96 4.30
CA GLU A 136 9.20 -4.11 4.01
C GLU A 136 7.96 -4.92 3.62
N ILE A 137 8.08 -5.87 2.69
CA ILE A 137 6.94 -6.71 2.28
C ILE A 137 6.40 -7.55 3.44
N VAL A 138 7.28 -8.15 4.24
CA VAL A 138 6.85 -8.92 5.41
C VAL A 138 6.19 -8.02 6.45
N THR A 139 6.74 -6.82 6.68
CA THR A 139 6.18 -5.85 7.63
C THR A 139 4.82 -5.35 7.18
N PHE A 140 4.65 -5.04 5.90
CA PHE A 140 3.37 -4.64 5.32
C PHE A 140 2.27 -5.67 5.63
N PHE A 141 2.56 -6.96 5.45
CA PHE A 141 1.61 -8.03 5.77
C PHE A 141 1.29 -8.08 7.26
N THR A 142 2.31 -8.11 8.12
CA THR A 142 2.09 -8.26 9.56
C THR A 142 1.42 -7.03 10.18
N ASP A 143 1.72 -5.82 9.70
CA ASP A 143 1.12 -4.59 10.20
C ASP A 143 -0.32 -4.39 9.68
N SER A 144 -0.68 -5.00 8.53
CA SER A 144 -2.03 -4.93 7.96
C SER A 144 -2.99 -5.97 8.53
N GLU A 145 -2.50 -6.98 9.28
CA GLU A 145 -3.30 -8.13 9.70
C GLU A 145 -4.53 -7.73 10.53
N ASP A 146 -4.37 -6.86 11.52
CA ASP A 146 -5.47 -6.42 12.38
C ASP A 146 -6.53 -5.65 11.58
N GLU A 147 -6.11 -4.80 10.64
CA GLU A 147 -7.02 -4.02 9.79
C GLU A 147 -7.79 -4.92 8.83
N ILE A 148 -7.11 -5.88 8.18
CA ILE A 148 -7.72 -6.89 7.33
C ILE A 148 -8.74 -7.71 8.14
N GLN A 149 -8.39 -8.10 9.36
CA GLN A 149 -9.27 -8.84 10.26
C GLN A 149 -10.53 -8.05 10.62
N GLU A 150 -10.40 -6.75 10.92
CA GLU A 150 -11.53 -5.86 11.19
C GLU A 150 -12.41 -5.69 9.96
N MET A 151 -11.81 -5.55 8.78
CA MET A 151 -12.51 -5.46 7.51
C MET A 151 -13.37 -6.71 7.30
N ILE A 152 -12.77 -7.91 7.38
CA ILE A 152 -13.49 -9.19 7.26
C ILE A 152 -14.65 -9.27 8.25
N LYS A 153 -14.43 -8.89 9.52
CA LYS A 153 -15.48 -8.88 10.57
C LYS A 153 -16.64 -7.93 10.24
N SER A 154 -16.37 -6.82 9.55
CA SER A 154 -17.40 -5.88 9.11
C SER A 154 -18.30 -6.45 8.00
N GLY A 155 -17.90 -7.57 7.40
CA GLY A 155 -18.56 -8.11 6.22
C GLY A 155 -18.17 -7.37 4.95
N TRP A 156 -16.93 -6.88 4.86
CA TRP A 156 -16.27 -6.37 3.64
C TRP A 156 -14.83 -6.90 3.59
N PHE A 157 -14.21 -7.14 2.43
CA PHE A 157 -12.81 -7.60 2.36
C PHE A 157 -12.35 -7.65 0.91
N LEU A 158 -11.36 -6.86 0.52
CA LEU A 158 -10.58 -7.13 -0.70
C LEU A 158 -9.13 -7.32 -0.28
N ALA A 159 -8.41 -8.20 -0.98
CA ALA A 159 -7.00 -8.41 -0.68
C ALA A 159 -6.24 -7.08 -0.83
N TYR A 160 -5.35 -6.80 0.11
CA TYR A 160 -4.46 -5.66 0.01
C TYR A 160 -3.35 -5.94 -1.02
N GLU A 161 -2.76 -4.89 -1.59
CA GLU A 161 -1.70 -5.01 -2.60
C GLU A 161 -0.59 -4.01 -2.28
N LEU A 162 0.65 -4.47 -2.28
CA LEU A 162 1.85 -3.64 -2.28
C LEU A 162 2.79 -4.12 -3.39
N ASP A 163 2.56 -3.59 -4.58
CA ASP A 163 3.24 -4.01 -5.79
C ASP A 163 4.36 -3.03 -6.16
N HIS A 164 5.52 -3.57 -6.50
CA HIS A 164 6.66 -2.80 -6.98
C HIS A 164 6.94 -3.11 -8.45
N ASN A 165 7.38 -2.11 -9.22
CA ASN A 165 7.88 -2.30 -10.57
C ASN A 165 9.23 -1.58 -10.75
N TYR A 166 10.24 -2.34 -11.18
CA TYR A 166 11.61 -1.88 -11.32
C TYR A 166 11.90 -1.30 -12.70
N THR A 167 12.41 -0.07 -12.72
CA THR A 167 12.88 0.61 -13.93
C THR A 167 14.33 1.03 -13.78
N PRO A 168 15.28 0.42 -14.53
CA PRO A 168 16.66 0.84 -14.49
C PRO A 168 16.85 2.16 -15.28
N ALA A 169 17.63 3.09 -14.72
CA ALA A 169 17.87 4.39 -15.34
C ALA A 169 19.30 4.53 -15.87
N ARG A 170 20.29 4.15 -15.06
CA ARG A 170 21.72 4.26 -15.38
C ARG A 170 22.55 3.27 -14.57
N ALA A 171 23.53 2.63 -15.19
CA ALA A 171 24.50 1.79 -14.48
C ALA A 171 25.86 1.87 -15.17
N ASP A 172 26.74 2.71 -14.64
CA ASP A 172 28.15 2.82 -15.01
C ASP A 172 28.99 3.13 -13.78
N GLY A 173 30.32 3.12 -13.89
CA GLY A 173 31.22 3.35 -12.75
C GLY A 173 31.08 4.70 -12.03
N ARG A 174 30.23 5.63 -12.49
CA ARG A 174 29.92 6.90 -11.81
C ARG A 174 28.55 6.92 -11.15
N VAL A 175 27.58 6.19 -11.69
CA VAL A 175 26.18 6.23 -11.24
C VAL A 175 25.52 4.87 -11.42
N PHE A 176 24.94 4.37 -10.33
CA PHE A 176 23.94 3.32 -10.34
C PHE A 176 22.60 3.92 -9.93
N SER A 177 21.64 4.00 -10.85
CA SER A 177 20.36 4.67 -10.66
C SER A 177 19.19 3.86 -11.19
N TYR A 178 18.12 3.79 -10.40
CA TYR A 178 16.88 3.12 -10.76
C TYR A 178 15.69 3.70 -10.00
N CYS A 179 14.50 3.41 -10.53
CA CYS A 179 13.22 3.77 -9.95
C CYS A 179 12.43 2.50 -9.62
N LEU A 180 11.79 2.47 -8.45
CA LEU A 180 10.72 1.56 -8.10
C LEU A 180 9.42 2.36 -8.13
N LEU A 181 8.52 2.01 -9.03
CA LEU A 181 7.12 2.41 -8.92
C LEU A 181 6.49 1.51 -7.86
N GLU A 182 5.78 2.11 -6.90
CA GLU A 182 5.05 1.42 -5.84
C GLU A 182 3.56 1.63 -6.06
N TYR A 183 2.77 0.56 -6.05
CA TYR A 183 1.31 0.61 -6.07
C TYR A 183 0.76 0.02 -4.78
N LEU A 184 -0.02 0.81 -4.06
CA LEU A 184 -0.64 0.43 -2.80
C LEU A 184 -2.16 0.40 -2.95
N TYR A 185 -2.78 -0.73 -2.62
CA TYR A 185 -4.23 -0.86 -2.54
C TYR A 185 -4.64 -1.46 -1.20
N LEU A 186 -5.51 -0.74 -0.48
CA LEU A 186 -6.00 -1.11 0.85
C LEU A 186 -7.52 -1.29 0.84
N ALA A 187 -8.04 -2.01 -0.16
CA ALA A 187 -9.48 -2.31 -0.33
C ALA A 187 -10.43 -1.09 -0.41
N GLY A 188 -9.90 0.08 -0.83
CA GLY A 188 -10.65 1.31 -1.02
C GLY A 188 -11.28 1.45 -2.40
N ALA A 189 -11.63 2.68 -2.79
CA ALA A 189 -12.20 2.94 -4.12
C ALA A 189 -11.19 2.71 -5.27
N HIS A 190 -9.90 2.90 -5.00
CA HIS A 190 -8.80 2.68 -5.92
C HIS A 190 -7.49 2.63 -5.13
N GLY A 191 -6.42 2.12 -5.74
CA GLY A 191 -5.07 2.19 -5.17
C GLY A 191 -4.41 3.55 -5.41
N VAL A 192 -3.16 3.69 -4.95
CA VAL A 192 -2.33 4.87 -5.14
C VAL A 192 -0.96 4.45 -5.63
N THR A 193 -0.45 5.14 -6.64
CA THR A 193 0.92 4.95 -7.13
C THR A 193 1.86 6.00 -6.53
N SER A 194 2.96 5.54 -5.96
CA SER A 194 4.09 6.32 -5.45
C SER A 194 5.41 5.86 -6.11
N TYR A 195 6.53 6.51 -5.76
CA TYR A 195 7.84 6.17 -6.31
C TYR A 195 8.93 6.19 -5.24
N LYS A 196 9.81 5.19 -5.27
CA LYS A 196 11.11 5.19 -4.59
C LYS A 196 12.20 5.26 -5.66
N THR A 197 13.23 6.04 -5.42
CA THR A 197 14.34 6.20 -6.38
C THR A 197 15.67 6.14 -5.67
N TYR A 198 16.64 5.51 -6.32
CA TYR A 198 17.97 5.32 -5.78
C TYR A 198 18.99 5.86 -6.77
N ASN A 199 19.93 6.66 -6.28
CA ASN A 199 21.04 7.22 -7.05
C ASN A 199 22.29 6.97 -6.23
N ILE A 200 23.10 5.98 -6.61
CA ILE A 200 24.20 5.47 -5.79
C ILE A 200 25.51 5.68 -6.55
N ASP A 201 26.54 6.16 -5.85
CA ASP A 201 27.90 6.16 -6.32
C ASP A 201 28.45 4.72 -6.23
N PRO A 202 28.76 4.05 -7.35
CA PRO A 202 29.18 2.64 -7.35
C PRO A 202 30.49 2.37 -6.61
N VAL A 203 31.37 3.37 -6.54
CA VAL A 203 32.69 3.23 -5.93
C VAL A 203 32.57 3.29 -4.41
N THR A 204 31.67 4.13 -3.90
CA THR A 204 31.54 4.36 -2.46
C THR A 204 30.33 3.69 -1.82
N GLY A 205 29.36 3.21 -2.61
CA GLY A 205 28.08 2.65 -2.14
C GLY A 205 27.13 3.69 -1.52
N LYS A 206 27.45 4.99 -1.61
CA LYS A 206 26.67 6.07 -0.98
C LYS A 206 25.69 6.71 -1.94
N ASP A 207 24.62 7.26 -1.39
CA ASP A 207 23.65 8.03 -2.15
C ASP A 207 24.26 9.32 -2.72
N ILE A 208 23.94 9.61 -3.98
CA ILE A 208 24.27 10.83 -4.70
C ILE A 208 23.24 11.88 -4.35
N SER A 209 23.69 12.98 -3.74
CA SER A 209 22.83 14.10 -3.35
C SER A 209 22.29 14.84 -4.57
N PHE A 210 21.04 15.33 -4.51
CA PHE A 210 20.44 16.09 -5.61
C PHE A 210 21.26 17.35 -5.94
N SER A 211 21.74 18.05 -4.91
CA SER A 211 22.60 19.23 -5.01
C SER A 211 24.00 18.97 -5.60
N SER A 212 24.46 17.72 -5.67
CA SER A 212 25.70 17.40 -6.39
C SER A 212 25.49 17.36 -7.91
N VAL A 213 24.25 17.18 -8.35
CA VAL A 213 23.85 17.08 -9.76
C VAL A 213 23.25 18.39 -10.26
N VAL A 214 22.36 19.00 -9.46
CA VAL A 214 21.59 20.18 -9.82
C VAL A 214 22.10 21.39 -9.05
N GLU A 215 22.75 22.32 -9.76
CA GLU A 215 23.31 23.54 -9.18
C GLU A 215 22.26 24.63 -9.01
N ASN A 216 21.38 24.82 -10.00
CA ASN A 216 20.40 25.90 -10.00
C ASN A 216 18.96 25.38 -10.02
N THR A 217 18.30 25.47 -8.86
CA THR A 217 16.92 25.02 -8.68
C THR A 217 15.86 26.10 -8.90
N LYS A 218 16.27 27.36 -9.09
CA LYS A 218 15.34 28.50 -9.10
C LYS A 218 14.30 28.40 -10.21
N ASP A 219 14.74 28.00 -11.39
CA ASP A 219 13.91 27.96 -12.59
C ASP A 219 13.29 26.57 -12.83
N LEU A 220 13.61 25.57 -11.97
CA LEU A 220 13.07 24.21 -12.08
C LEU A 220 11.54 24.13 -12.08
N PRO A 221 10.78 24.91 -11.28
CA PRO A 221 9.32 24.85 -11.34
C PRO A 221 8.76 25.15 -12.73
N ASP A 222 9.35 26.14 -13.42
CA ASP A 222 8.97 26.50 -14.78
C ASP A 222 9.44 25.44 -15.79
N ILE A 223 10.69 24.97 -15.65
CA ILE A 223 11.28 23.94 -16.53
C ILE A 223 10.47 22.64 -16.47
N ILE A 224 10.14 22.15 -15.27
CA ILE A 224 9.35 20.94 -15.05
C ILE A 224 7.97 21.08 -15.71
N ALA A 225 7.29 22.20 -15.47
CA ALA A 225 5.96 22.45 -16.03
C ALA A 225 5.96 22.53 -17.56
N ASP A 226 6.99 23.15 -18.15
CA ASP A 226 7.13 23.26 -19.61
C ASP A 226 7.49 21.91 -20.24
N GLU A 227 8.41 21.15 -19.64
CA GLU A 227 8.81 19.84 -20.14
C GLU A 227 7.71 18.78 -20.00
N LEU A 228 6.92 18.78 -18.91
CA LEU A 228 5.73 17.91 -18.79
C LEU A 228 4.75 18.14 -19.94
N GLN A 229 4.44 19.39 -20.27
CA GLN A 229 3.54 19.73 -21.38
C GLN A 229 4.13 19.45 -22.77
N LYS A 230 5.46 19.52 -22.90
CA LYS A 230 6.17 19.21 -24.14
C LYS A 230 6.23 17.70 -24.39
N GLN A 231 6.44 16.91 -23.33
CA GLN A 231 6.62 15.46 -23.39
C GLN A 231 5.29 14.71 -23.41
N SER A 232 4.22 15.27 -22.82
CA SER A 232 2.88 14.68 -22.78
C SER A 232 1.80 15.61 -23.35
N LYS A 233 1.22 15.20 -24.49
CA LYS A 233 0.09 15.92 -25.11
C LYS A 233 -1.17 15.87 -24.27
N ASP A 234 -1.38 14.77 -23.55
CA ASP A 234 -2.56 14.58 -22.71
C ASP A 234 -2.49 15.49 -21.49
N LEU A 235 -1.32 15.59 -20.83
CA LEU A 235 -1.10 16.56 -19.76
C LEU A 235 -1.23 18.00 -20.24
N LYS A 236 -0.73 18.31 -21.44
CA LYS A 236 -0.92 19.63 -22.02
C LYS A 236 -2.41 19.98 -22.15
N GLY A 237 -3.22 19.07 -22.71
CA GLY A 237 -4.67 19.28 -22.83
C GLY A 237 -5.37 19.36 -21.47
N TYR A 238 -4.90 18.59 -20.49
CA TYR A 238 -5.38 18.65 -19.10
C TYR A 238 -5.11 20.02 -18.48
N PHE A 239 -3.87 20.52 -18.52
CA PHE A 239 -3.53 21.83 -17.95
C PHE A 239 -4.13 23.02 -18.70
N GLU A 240 -4.36 22.91 -20.01
CA GLU A 240 -5.15 23.89 -20.77
C GLU A 240 -6.60 23.96 -20.26
N SER A 241 -7.16 22.83 -19.80
CA SER A 241 -8.50 22.74 -19.22
C SER A 241 -8.54 23.09 -17.73
N CYS A 242 -7.44 22.84 -17.01
CA CYS A 242 -7.27 23.02 -15.57
C CYS A 242 -6.02 23.86 -15.24
N PRO A 243 -5.97 25.16 -15.60
CA PRO A 243 -4.78 25.98 -15.43
C PRO A 243 -4.39 26.22 -13.97
N SER A 244 -5.34 26.10 -13.04
CA SER A 244 -5.06 26.17 -11.59
C SER A 244 -4.15 25.03 -11.14
N ASP A 245 -4.29 23.84 -11.72
CA ASP A 245 -3.54 22.67 -11.30
C ASP A 245 -2.09 22.76 -11.77
N LEU A 246 -1.86 23.32 -12.95
CA LEU A 246 -0.51 23.67 -13.40
C LEU A 246 0.15 24.68 -12.45
N GLN A 247 -0.59 25.69 -12.01
CA GLN A 247 -0.07 26.68 -11.06
C GLN A 247 0.23 26.03 -9.70
N ASN A 248 -0.68 25.18 -9.19
CA ASN A 248 -0.50 24.45 -7.94
C ASN A 248 0.73 23.53 -7.98
N LEU A 249 0.96 22.83 -9.11
CA LEU A 249 2.17 22.03 -9.33
C LEU A 249 3.41 22.89 -9.19
N LYS A 250 3.46 24.03 -9.90
CA LYS A 250 4.60 24.96 -9.85
C LYS A 250 4.85 25.52 -8.45
N ASP A 251 3.78 25.88 -7.75
CA ASP A 251 3.87 26.41 -6.39
C ASP A 251 4.31 25.35 -5.36
N GLY A 252 4.03 24.07 -5.62
CA GLY A 252 4.43 22.94 -4.79
C GLY A 252 5.88 22.48 -4.95
N ILE A 253 6.47 22.64 -6.15
CA ILE A 253 7.84 22.18 -6.46
C ILE A 253 8.90 22.73 -5.48
N PRO A 254 8.91 24.03 -5.10
CA PRO A 254 9.87 24.54 -4.13
C PRO A 254 9.87 23.80 -2.78
N GLY A 255 8.70 23.34 -2.31
CA GLY A 255 8.60 22.51 -1.10
C GLY A 255 9.24 21.14 -1.30
N ARG A 256 9.01 20.52 -2.46
CA ARG A 256 9.60 19.22 -2.81
C ARG A 256 11.12 19.24 -2.95
N LEU A 257 11.67 20.36 -3.42
CA LEU A 257 13.11 20.60 -3.57
C LEU A 257 13.83 20.91 -2.24
N SER A 258 13.09 21.11 -1.15
CA SER A 258 13.68 21.35 0.17
C SER A 258 14.48 20.14 0.66
N ASN A 259 15.44 20.37 1.56
CA ASN A 259 16.29 19.32 2.15
C ASN A 259 16.92 18.38 1.09
N ASP A 260 17.57 18.96 0.08
CA ASP A 260 18.22 18.19 -0.99
C ASP A 260 17.23 17.33 -1.81
N ALA A 261 16.03 17.87 -2.04
CA ALA A 261 14.97 17.21 -2.79
C ALA A 261 14.49 15.87 -2.20
N GLU A 262 14.51 15.72 -0.87
CA GLU A 262 14.05 14.50 -0.17
C GLU A 262 12.60 14.10 -0.47
N ASN A 263 11.77 15.06 -0.92
CA ASN A 263 10.35 14.86 -1.23
C ASN A 263 10.09 14.80 -2.75
N LEU A 264 11.15 14.54 -3.54
CA LEU A 264 11.08 14.37 -4.97
C LEU A 264 11.69 13.02 -5.34
N ALA A 265 10.94 12.17 -6.02
CA ALA A 265 11.48 10.96 -6.61
C ALA A 265 12.20 11.34 -7.92
N TRP A 266 13.47 10.98 -8.05
CA TRP A 266 14.26 11.30 -9.25
C TRP A 266 15.36 10.26 -9.53
N THR A 267 15.62 10.01 -10.81
CA THR A 267 16.76 9.21 -11.28
C THR A 267 17.76 10.07 -12.01
N LEU A 268 19.04 9.73 -11.88
CA LEU A 268 20.13 10.29 -12.65
C LEU A 268 20.37 9.44 -13.89
N ASP A 269 19.94 9.95 -15.04
CA ASP A 269 20.06 9.26 -16.32
C ASP A 269 21.45 9.53 -16.96
N TYR A 270 21.68 8.98 -18.15
CA TYR A 270 22.92 9.19 -18.90
C TYR A 270 23.09 10.62 -19.44
N ASP A 271 21.98 11.33 -19.67
CA ASP A 271 21.90 12.59 -20.40
C ASP A 271 20.96 13.62 -19.73
N GLY A 272 20.61 13.39 -18.46
CA GLY A 272 19.68 14.23 -17.73
C GLY A 272 19.31 13.65 -16.37
N ILE A 273 18.22 14.18 -15.83
CA ILE A 273 17.48 13.55 -14.73
C ILE A 273 16.06 13.24 -15.19
N THR A 274 15.45 12.21 -14.63
CA THR A 274 14.01 11.99 -14.70
C THR A 274 13.40 12.21 -13.33
N ILE A 275 12.36 13.02 -13.24
CA ILE A 275 11.60 13.29 -12.01
C ILE A 275 10.26 12.57 -12.12
N TYR A 276 9.86 11.89 -11.05
CA TYR A 276 8.64 11.11 -10.96
C TYR A 276 7.66 11.78 -9.99
N PHE A 277 6.40 11.80 -10.38
CA PHE A 277 5.30 12.43 -9.67
C PHE A 277 4.21 11.40 -9.42
N GLU A 278 3.96 11.14 -8.15
CA GLU A 278 2.93 10.23 -7.67
C GLU A 278 1.51 10.64 -8.11
N ASP A 279 0.54 9.75 -7.91
CA ASP A 279 -0.87 10.09 -8.13
C ASP A 279 -1.26 11.36 -7.34
N TYR A 280 -2.19 12.14 -7.89
CA TYR A 280 -2.60 13.46 -7.36
C TYR A 280 -1.55 14.58 -7.43
N ALA A 281 -0.30 14.33 -7.81
CA ALA A 281 0.68 15.40 -7.96
C ALA A 281 0.26 16.44 -9.02
N MET A 282 -0.48 16.01 -10.05
CA MET A 282 -1.06 16.88 -11.09
C MET A 282 -2.43 17.47 -10.70
N GLY A 283 -2.93 17.18 -9.49
CA GLY A 283 -4.24 17.62 -8.97
C GLY A 283 -5.31 16.52 -8.93
N SER A 284 -5.63 15.91 -10.08
CA SER A 284 -6.63 14.84 -10.15
C SER A 284 -6.00 13.46 -10.17
N TYR A 285 -6.64 12.48 -9.50
CA TYR A 285 -6.29 11.06 -9.65
C TYR A 285 -6.30 10.60 -11.11
N ALA A 286 -7.25 11.10 -11.92
CA ALA A 286 -7.40 10.70 -13.32
C ALA A 286 -6.25 11.18 -14.22
N ALA A 287 -5.43 12.13 -13.76
CA ALA A 287 -4.20 12.49 -14.44
C ALA A 287 -3.13 11.39 -14.29
N GLY A 288 -3.28 10.51 -13.29
CA GLY A 288 -2.33 9.46 -12.95
C GLY A 288 -0.99 10.00 -12.48
N SER A 289 -0.10 9.07 -12.16
CA SER A 289 1.31 9.33 -11.96
C SER A 289 1.99 9.75 -13.26
N GLN A 290 3.00 10.62 -13.16
CA GLN A 290 3.67 11.24 -14.30
C GLN A 290 5.18 11.25 -14.09
N SER A 291 5.93 11.34 -15.19
CA SER A 291 7.36 11.62 -15.13
C SER A 291 7.77 12.66 -16.16
N VAL A 292 8.89 13.32 -15.90
CA VAL A 292 9.46 14.32 -16.79
C VAL A 292 10.97 14.18 -16.83
N LYS A 293 11.52 14.14 -18.04
CA LYS A 293 12.96 14.16 -18.25
C LYS A 293 13.46 15.59 -18.43
N ILE A 294 14.51 15.97 -17.72
CA ILE A 294 15.21 17.25 -17.91
C ILE A 294 16.62 16.94 -18.41
N SER A 295 16.90 17.27 -19.68
CA SER A 295 18.18 16.95 -20.30
C SER A 295 19.27 17.94 -19.92
N PHE A 296 20.49 17.43 -19.72
CA PHE A 296 21.70 18.23 -19.56
C PHE A 296 21.95 19.15 -20.76
N ALA A 297 21.65 18.69 -21.98
CA ALA A 297 21.92 19.44 -23.20
C ALA A 297 20.96 20.63 -23.39
N ASP A 298 19.69 20.46 -23.00
CA ASP A 298 18.67 21.49 -23.12
C ASP A 298 18.79 22.55 -22.02
N TYR A 299 19.30 22.17 -20.83
CA TYR A 299 19.38 23.02 -19.65
C TYR A 299 20.77 23.00 -18.97
N PRO A 300 21.86 23.34 -19.69
CA PRO A 300 23.22 23.22 -19.14
C PRO A 300 23.46 24.10 -17.90
N ASP A 301 22.78 25.24 -17.78
CA ASP A 301 22.91 26.16 -16.64
C ASP A 301 22.21 25.66 -15.35
N VAL A 302 21.50 24.52 -15.41
CA VAL A 302 20.82 23.89 -14.26
C VAL A 302 21.73 22.90 -13.53
N PHE A 303 22.64 22.25 -14.26
CA PHE A 303 23.37 21.09 -13.78
C PHE A 303 24.84 21.38 -13.52
N THR A 304 25.44 20.58 -12.64
CA THR A 304 26.90 20.52 -12.51
C THR A 304 27.50 19.69 -13.64
N ASP A 305 28.76 19.93 -13.97
CA ASP A 305 29.48 19.16 -15.00
C ASP A 305 29.86 17.73 -14.54
N THR A 306 29.67 17.39 -13.26
CA THR A 306 30.21 16.19 -12.61
C THR A 306 29.79 14.88 -13.29
N TYR A 307 28.54 14.83 -13.77
CA TYR A 307 27.90 13.61 -14.29
C TYR A 307 27.64 13.65 -15.80
N ILE A 308 28.20 14.65 -16.50
CA ILE A 308 28.05 14.84 -17.95
C ILE A 308 29.19 14.13 -18.68
N ASN A 309 29.17 12.80 -18.70
CA ASN A 309 30.24 11.97 -19.30
C ASN A 309 29.88 11.33 -20.66
N TYR A 310 28.68 11.62 -21.20
CA TYR A 310 28.17 11.13 -22.49
C TYR A 310 27.80 12.21 -23.51
N SER A 311 28.15 13.48 -23.28
CA SER A 311 27.83 14.58 -24.20
C SER A 311 28.32 14.35 -25.65
N ASP A 312 29.47 13.71 -25.80
CA ASP A 312 30.10 13.37 -27.09
C ASP A 312 30.21 11.85 -27.33
N LYS A 313 29.47 11.02 -26.57
CA LYS A 313 29.51 9.56 -26.66
C LYS A 313 28.13 8.99 -26.93
N ASP A 314 28.08 7.78 -27.48
CA ASP A 314 26.82 7.05 -27.58
C ASP A 314 26.34 6.64 -26.17
N ILE A 315 25.08 6.95 -25.87
CA ILE A 315 24.43 6.54 -24.62
C ILE A 315 24.22 5.01 -24.66
N PRO A 316 24.70 4.26 -23.66
CA PRO A 316 24.51 2.81 -23.62
C PRO A 316 23.04 2.45 -23.42
N ASP A 317 22.57 1.39 -24.07
CA ASP A 317 21.23 0.85 -23.83
C ASP A 317 21.20 0.05 -22.52
N ILE A 318 20.55 0.61 -21.49
CA ILE A 318 20.41 0.03 -20.14
C ILE A 318 19.94 -1.42 -20.14
N GLN A 319 19.09 -1.80 -21.09
CA GLN A 319 18.57 -3.16 -21.21
C GLN A 319 19.64 -4.19 -21.62
N THR A 320 20.82 -3.74 -22.06
CA THR A 320 21.94 -4.62 -22.40
C THR A 320 22.67 -5.13 -21.17
N TYR A 321 22.66 -4.39 -20.06
CA TYR A 321 23.44 -4.68 -18.85
C TYR A 321 22.61 -4.72 -17.56
N ALA A 322 21.36 -4.23 -17.58
CA ALA A 322 20.35 -4.50 -16.57
C ALA A 322 19.46 -5.66 -17.06
N LYS A 323 19.68 -6.86 -16.53
CA LYS A 323 18.97 -8.05 -17.01
C LYS A 323 17.92 -8.53 -16.02
N GLU A 324 16.67 -8.52 -16.46
CA GLU A 324 15.58 -9.17 -15.73
C GLU A 324 15.75 -10.69 -15.76
N LEU A 325 15.73 -11.30 -14.59
CA LEU A 325 15.61 -12.74 -14.42
C LEU A 325 14.15 -13.17 -14.48
N LYS A 326 13.92 -14.46 -14.72
CA LYS A 326 12.58 -15.03 -14.54
C LYS A 326 12.11 -14.72 -13.12
N GLU A 327 10.88 -14.22 -13.00
CA GLU A 327 10.16 -14.09 -11.73
C GLU A 327 10.35 -15.35 -10.87
N ALA A 328 10.64 -15.12 -9.59
CA ALA A 328 10.77 -16.17 -8.61
C ALA A 328 9.42 -16.87 -8.35
N GLU A 329 9.46 -18.04 -7.73
CA GLU A 329 8.22 -18.65 -7.23
C GLU A 329 7.69 -17.81 -6.06
N SER A 330 6.36 -17.68 -5.97
CA SER A 330 5.72 -16.90 -4.91
C SER A 330 6.04 -17.47 -3.52
N THR A 331 6.32 -16.59 -2.56
CA THR A 331 6.54 -16.95 -1.16
C THR A 331 5.30 -16.66 -0.33
N GLU A 332 4.79 -17.67 0.37
CA GLU A 332 3.64 -17.52 1.26
C GLU A 332 4.09 -17.12 2.68
N VAL A 333 3.43 -16.10 3.24
CA VAL A 333 3.53 -15.69 4.63
C VAL A 333 2.18 -15.97 5.29
N ALA A 334 2.18 -16.82 6.31
CA ALA A 334 0.95 -17.12 7.04
C ALA A 334 0.58 -15.99 8.01
N ALA A 335 -0.70 -15.66 8.10
CA ALA A 335 -1.26 -14.84 9.17
C ALA A 335 -0.98 -15.43 10.55
N SER A 336 -1.06 -14.59 11.58
CA SER A 336 -0.86 -15.06 12.95
C SER A 336 -1.86 -16.15 13.33
N SER A 337 -1.50 -16.98 14.30
CA SER A 337 -2.39 -18.04 14.80
C SER A 337 -3.68 -17.53 15.43
N ASP A 338 -3.75 -16.23 15.73
CA ASP A 338 -4.92 -15.59 16.34
C ASP A 338 -5.88 -15.04 15.28
N PHE A 339 -5.44 -14.99 14.01
CA PHE A 339 -6.27 -14.60 12.87
C PHE A 339 -7.45 -15.54 12.72
N GLN A 340 -8.64 -14.96 12.76
CA GLN A 340 -9.91 -15.65 12.59
C GLN A 340 -10.27 -15.68 11.10
N THR A 341 -10.20 -16.87 10.49
CA THR A 341 -10.64 -17.14 9.11
C THR A 341 -12.15 -17.30 8.98
N THR A 342 -12.89 -16.63 9.87
CA THR A 342 -14.34 -16.72 9.93
C THR A 342 -14.94 -15.67 9.01
N PHE A 343 -15.41 -16.09 7.83
CA PHE A 343 -16.00 -15.22 6.81
C PHE A 343 -17.53 -15.32 6.83
N LYS A 344 -18.22 -14.19 6.73
CA LYS A 344 -19.67 -14.19 6.57
C LYS A 344 -20.06 -14.52 5.13
N VAL A 345 -20.98 -15.46 4.96
CA VAL A 345 -21.50 -15.89 3.66
C VAL A 345 -23.01 -16.05 3.74
N ARG A 346 -23.66 -15.95 2.58
CA ARG A 346 -25.03 -16.41 2.39
C ARG A 346 -25.01 -17.64 1.51
N TYR A 347 -25.61 -18.74 1.97
CA TYR A 347 -25.83 -19.90 1.10
C TYR A 347 -27.31 -20.07 0.83
N THR A 348 -27.64 -20.46 -0.41
CA THR A 348 -29.03 -20.65 -0.84
C THR A 348 -29.36 -22.13 -0.95
N VAL A 349 -30.46 -22.54 -0.32
CA VAL A 349 -31.00 -23.89 -0.39
C VAL A 349 -32.32 -23.84 -1.15
N THR A 350 -32.30 -24.39 -2.36
CA THR A 350 -33.49 -24.48 -3.25
C THR A 350 -34.10 -25.89 -3.28
N SER A 351 -33.37 -26.90 -2.81
CA SER A 351 -33.81 -28.27 -2.64
C SER A 351 -33.27 -28.83 -1.34
N GLU A 352 -34.10 -29.60 -0.63
CA GLU A 352 -33.70 -30.24 0.63
C GLU A 352 -32.86 -31.51 0.40
N ASP A 353 -32.66 -31.93 -0.86
CA ASP A 353 -31.80 -33.06 -1.23
C ASP A 353 -30.31 -32.79 -0.98
N VAL A 354 -29.94 -31.53 -0.72
CA VAL A 354 -28.56 -31.14 -0.38
C VAL A 354 -28.11 -31.66 0.97
N TYR A 355 -29.05 -31.94 1.89
CA TYR A 355 -28.76 -32.32 3.26
C TYR A 355 -28.50 -33.82 3.40
N ASP A 356 -27.42 -34.16 4.10
CA ASP A 356 -27.13 -35.51 4.61
C ASP A 356 -27.10 -35.45 6.14
N PHE A 357 -28.16 -35.97 6.77
CA PHE A 357 -28.41 -35.85 8.20
C PHE A 357 -27.79 -37.00 9.01
N SER A 358 -27.19 -36.65 10.14
CA SER A 358 -26.83 -37.57 11.21
C SER A 358 -26.98 -36.91 12.59
N ASP A 359 -26.98 -37.72 13.65
CA ASP A 359 -27.15 -37.22 15.02
C ASP A 359 -26.04 -36.24 15.46
N THR A 360 -24.85 -36.33 14.86
CA THR A 360 -23.67 -35.55 15.28
C THR A 360 -23.22 -34.52 14.27
N ARG A 361 -23.71 -34.59 13.02
CA ARG A 361 -23.27 -33.73 11.92
C ARG A 361 -24.28 -33.74 10.79
N ILE A 362 -24.47 -32.58 10.16
CA ILE A 362 -25.30 -32.43 8.96
C ILE A 362 -24.40 -31.88 7.87
N ASN A 363 -24.24 -32.63 6.78
CA ASN A 363 -23.54 -32.11 5.59
C ASN A 363 -24.55 -31.43 4.67
N ILE A 364 -24.14 -30.30 4.11
CA ILE A 364 -24.91 -29.47 3.19
C ILE A 364 -24.11 -29.46 1.88
N ASN A 365 -24.55 -30.26 0.92
CA ASN A 365 -23.78 -30.56 -0.28
C ASN A 365 -24.16 -29.62 -1.43
N GLU A 366 -23.15 -29.08 -2.10
CA GLU A 366 -23.30 -28.32 -3.34
C GLU A 366 -24.29 -27.14 -3.23
N VAL A 367 -24.15 -26.30 -2.22
CA VAL A 367 -24.95 -25.08 -2.07
C VAL A 367 -24.25 -23.87 -2.67
N ASP A 368 -25.01 -23.04 -3.37
CA ASP A 368 -24.51 -21.77 -3.90
C ASP A 368 -24.29 -20.80 -2.74
N CYS A 369 -23.03 -20.45 -2.52
CA CYS A 369 -22.59 -19.48 -1.53
C CYS A 369 -22.20 -18.18 -2.23
N VAL A 370 -22.66 -17.08 -1.66
CA VAL A 370 -22.21 -15.73 -2.01
C VAL A 370 -21.58 -15.16 -0.76
N SER A 371 -20.34 -14.71 -0.89
CA SER A 371 -19.71 -13.94 0.19
C SER A 371 -20.56 -12.70 0.49
N THR A 372 -20.90 -12.46 1.76
CA THR A 372 -21.49 -11.16 2.12
C THR A 372 -20.43 -10.06 2.11
N VAL A 373 -19.17 -10.46 1.95
CA VAL A 373 -17.96 -9.69 2.14
C VAL A 373 -17.50 -9.05 0.82
N ASN A 374 -17.69 -9.75 -0.31
CA ASN A 374 -17.66 -9.20 -1.66
C ASN A 374 -18.72 -9.90 -2.49
N GLY A 375 -19.60 -9.17 -3.15
CA GLY A 375 -20.62 -9.74 -4.04
C GLY A 375 -20.08 -10.49 -5.28
N ASP A 376 -18.76 -10.70 -5.37
CA ASP A 376 -18.06 -11.28 -6.53
C ASP A 376 -17.54 -12.71 -6.26
N ASP A 377 -17.47 -13.15 -5.01
CA ASP A 377 -17.12 -14.53 -4.63
C ASP A 377 -18.42 -15.38 -4.58
N GLU A 378 -18.96 -15.69 -5.76
CA GLU A 378 -20.03 -16.67 -5.94
C GLU A 378 -19.44 -18.05 -6.23
N GLY A 379 -19.85 -19.08 -5.49
CA GLY A 379 -19.39 -20.43 -5.74
C GLY A 379 -20.15 -21.48 -4.97
N THR A 380 -20.18 -22.69 -5.53
CA THR A 380 -20.77 -23.85 -4.89
C THR A 380 -19.83 -24.39 -3.79
N LYS A 381 -20.35 -24.60 -2.58
CA LYS A 381 -19.60 -25.13 -1.42
C LYS A 381 -20.23 -26.39 -0.83
N TRP A 382 -19.40 -27.17 -0.14
CA TRP A 382 -19.83 -28.23 0.77
C TRP A 382 -19.66 -27.70 2.19
N LEU A 383 -20.76 -27.53 2.91
CA LEU A 383 -20.73 -27.00 4.27
C LEU A 383 -21.18 -28.08 5.26
N TYR A 384 -20.91 -27.86 6.55
CA TYR A 384 -21.47 -28.72 7.58
C TYR A 384 -21.82 -27.98 8.87
N ILE A 385 -22.79 -28.54 9.58
CA ILE A 385 -23.24 -28.13 10.91
C ILE A 385 -22.93 -29.27 11.88
N ASP A 386 -22.38 -28.97 13.05
CA ASP A 386 -22.15 -29.94 14.12
C ASP A 386 -22.49 -29.36 15.51
N GLU A 387 -21.98 -30.00 16.57
CA GLU A 387 -22.26 -29.60 17.95
C GLU A 387 -21.66 -28.24 18.35
N ASP A 388 -20.62 -27.78 17.63
CA ASP A 388 -19.93 -26.51 17.88
C ASP A 388 -20.58 -25.35 17.10
N THR A 389 -21.43 -25.62 16.11
CA THR A 389 -22.21 -24.60 15.41
C THR A 389 -23.21 -23.92 16.35
N VAL A 390 -23.22 -22.59 16.40
CA VAL A 390 -24.13 -21.81 17.27
C VAL A 390 -25.02 -20.83 16.49
N PHE A 391 -26.16 -20.47 17.07
CA PHE A 391 -26.89 -19.28 16.61
C PHE A 391 -26.18 -18.01 17.14
N ASP A 392 -26.13 -16.96 16.33
CA ASP A 392 -25.67 -15.65 16.77
C ASP A 392 -26.66 -15.00 17.73
N GLU A 393 -26.17 -14.14 18.62
CA GLU A 393 -27.03 -13.36 19.53
C GLU A 393 -28.00 -12.43 18.78
N SER A 394 -27.66 -12.06 17.53
CA SER A 394 -28.52 -11.27 16.65
C SER A 394 -29.62 -12.07 15.93
N CYS A 395 -29.67 -13.40 16.05
CA CYS A 395 -30.69 -14.21 15.38
C CYS A 395 -32.11 -13.84 15.83
N GLU A 396 -32.94 -13.44 14.87
CA GLU A 396 -34.39 -13.31 15.07
C GLU A 396 -35.04 -14.70 15.00
N MET A 397 -35.10 -15.39 16.15
CA MET A 397 -35.58 -16.77 16.27
C MET A 397 -37.01 -16.99 15.76
N GLU A 398 -37.81 -15.95 15.62
CA GLU A 398 -39.15 -16.03 15.04
C GLU A 398 -39.18 -16.45 13.56
N TYR A 399 -38.07 -16.28 12.83
CA TYR A 399 -37.94 -16.77 11.46
C TYR A 399 -37.52 -18.24 11.35
N PHE A 400 -37.04 -18.84 12.44
CA PHE A 400 -36.72 -20.26 12.50
C PHE A 400 -37.98 -21.04 12.89
N ALA A 401 -38.75 -21.47 11.89
CA ALA A 401 -39.95 -22.28 12.13
C ALA A 401 -39.61 -23.51 12.99
N PHE A 402 -40.50 -23.84 13.93
CA PHE A 402 -40.34 -24.94 14.90
C PHE A 402 -39.16 -24.79 15.89
N TYR A 403 -38.55 -23.61 16.00
CA TYR A 403 -37.57 -23.33 17.06
C TYR A 403 -38.22 -23.40 18.46
N GLU A 404 -37.50 -24.01 19.39
CA GLU A 404 -37.82 -24.05 20.81
C GLU A 404 -36.64 -23.51 21.63
N ASP A 405 -36.94 -22.81 22.74
CA ASP A 405 -35.93 -22.19 23.59
C ASP A 405 -34.91 -23.22 24.08
N GLY A 406 -33.63 -22.99 23.74
CA GLY A 406 -32.53 -23.89 24.04
C GLY A 406 -32.13 -24.86 22.91
N ASP A 407 -32.80 -24.84 21.76
CA ASP A 407 -32.31 -25.54 20.58
C ASP A 407 -30.92 -25.02 20.15
N THR A 408 -30.02 -25.94 19.82
CA THR A 408 -28.81 -25.64 19.03
C THR A 408 -29.16 -25.71 17.53
N PRO A 409 -28.33 -25.13 16.64
CA PRO A 409 -28.47 -25.35 15.20
C PRO A 409 -28.60 -26.83 14.82
N LEU A 410 -27.70 -27.69 15.32
CA LEU A 410 -27.75 -29.13 15.04
C LEU A 410 -29.06 -29.78 15.52
N SER A 411 -29.53 -29.46 16.74
CA SER A 411 -30.77 -30.05 17.26
C SER A 411 -32.00 -29.53 16.52
N TRP A 412 -32.02 -28.25 16.15
CA TRP A 412 -33.10 -27.64 15.37
C TRP A 412 -33.21 -28.30 13.99
N PHE A 413 -32.12 -28.38 13.23
CA PHE A 413 -32.14 -29.00 11.90
C PHE A 413 -32.59 -30.48 11.96
N ASN A 414 -32.07 -31.27 12.91
CA ASN A 414 -32.48 -32.67 13.08
C ASN A 414 -33.96 -32.81 13.46
N LYS A 415 -34.46 -31.97 14.37
CA LYS A 415 -35.88 -31.94 14.77
C LYS A 415 -36.79 -31.59 13.59
N VAL A 416 -36.41 -30.60 12.80
CA VAL A 416 -37.16 -30.18 11.60
C VAL A 416 -37.16 -31.29 10.54
N ASN A 417 -36.03 -31.98 10.33
CA ASN A 417 -35.98 -33.13 9.43
C ASN A 417 -36.86 -34.30 9.91
N GLU A 418 -36.84 -34.62 11.21
CA GLU A 418 -37.71 -35.67 11.76
C GLU A 418 -39.20 -35.33 11.53
N LEU A 419 -39.59 -34.07 11.76
CA LEU A 419 -40.95 -33.60 11.47
C LEU A 419 -41.30 -33.76 9.99
N ARG A 420 -40.39 -33.40 9.09
CA ARG A 420 -40.56 -33.57 7.64
C ARG A 420 -40.80 -35.03 7.25
N GLU A 421 -40.03 -35.96 7.81
CA GLU A 421 -40.11 -37.39 7.48
C GLU A 421 -41.35 -38.06 8.09
N THR A 422 -41.81 -37.59 9.26
CA THR A 422 -42.86 -38.26 10.04
C THR A 422 -44.25 -37.61 9.91
N ASP A 423 -44.32 -36.29 9.69
CA ASP A 423 -45.55 -35.50 9.58
C ASP A 423 -45.38 -34.31 8.60
N ILE A 424 -45.45 -34.63 7.31
CA ILE A 424 -45.28 -33.66 6.23
C ILE A 424 -46.34 -32.54 6.22
N ASP A 425 -47.56 -32.82 6.72
CA ASP A 425 -48.63 -31.82 6.79
C ASP A 425 -48.30 -30.75 7.83
N SER A 426 -47.77 -31.16 8.99
CA SER A 426 -47.29 -30.22 10.02
C SER A 426 -46.07 -29.45 9.54
N TYR A 427 -45.09 -30.12 8.91
CA TYR A 427 -43.90 -29.47 8.35
C TYR A 427 -44.26 -28.34 7.36
N THR A 428 -45.16 -28.62 6.42
CA THR A 428 -45.52 -27.66 5.37
C THR A 428 -46.41 -26.50 5.87
N SER A 429 -47.01 -26.62 7.07
CA SER A 429 -47.93 -25.61 7.62
C SER A 429 -47.29 -24.26 7.94
N MET A 430 -45.96 -24.24 8.19
CA MET A 430 -45.18 -23.03 8.47
C MET A 430 -44.22 -22.67 7.32
N GLY A 431 -44.36 -23.31 6.16
CA GLY A 431 -43.41 -23.22 5.05
C GLY A 431 -42.23 -24.19 5.21
N PRO A 432 -41.52 -24.55 4.11
CA PRO A 432 -40.40 -25.47 4.17
C PRO A 432 -39.19 -24.86 4.91
N ALA A 433 -39.11 -25.10 6.21
CA ALA A 433 -38.14 -24.46 7.12
C ALA A 433 -36.66 -24.72 6.78
N LEU A 434 -36.37 -25.76 5.98
CA LEU A 434 -35.03 -26.10 5.51
C LEU A 434 -34.68 -25.45 4.15
N LEU A 435 -35.57 -24.65 3.58
CA LEU A 435 -35.33 -23.93 2.34
C LEU A 435 -35.20 -22.43 2.62
N GLY A 436 -34.34 -21.76 1.85
CA GLY A 436 -34.12 -20.33 1.95
C GLY A 436 -32.67 -19.94 1.78
N VAL A 437 -32.39 -18.69 2.14
CA VAL A 437 -31.04 -18.11 2.19
C VAL A 437 -30.61 -18.07 3.65
N PHE A 438 -29.53 -18.76 3.97
CA PHE A 438 -28.95 -18.77 5.30
C PHE A 438 -27.75 -17.83 5.33
N GLU A 439 -27.78 -16.85 6.22
CA GLU A 439 -26.61 -16.02 6.51
C GLU A 439 -25.83 -16.66 7.66
N VAL A 440 -24.57 -16.99 7.40
CA VAL A 440 -23.72 -17.74 8.32
C VAL A 440 -22.30 -17.18 8.32
N SER A 441 -21.51 -17.50 9.34
CA SER A 441 -20.06 -17.40 9.24
C SER A 441 -19.44 -18.78 9.12
N ILE A 442 -18.46 -18.92 8.25
CA ILE A 442 -17.74 -20.18 7.99
C ILE A 442 -16.25 -20.05 8.26
N SER A 443 -15.64 -21.12 8.77
CA SER A 443 -14.19 -21.34 8.75
C SER A 443 -13.93 -22.62 7.94
N GLY A 444 -13.27 -22.48 6.79
CA GLY A 444 -13.23 -23.54 5.77
C GLY A 444 -14.64 -23.97 5.33
N ASP A 445 -14.98 -25.24 5.59
CA ASP A 445 -16.29 -25.84 5.30
C ASP A 445 -17.23 -25.89 6.52
N HIS A 446 -16.74 -25.50 7.71
CA HIS A 446 -17.52 -25.52 8.93
C HIS A 446 -18.39 -24.28 9.05
N ILE A 447 -19.68 -24.45 9.34
CA ILE A 447 -20.55 -23.35 9.78
C ILE A 447 -20.29 -23.12 11.27
N GLU A 448 -19.56 -22.05 11.58
CA GLU A 448 -19.31 -21.62 12.96
C GLU A 448 -20.56 -21.02 13.59
N ARG A 449 -21.29 -20.22 12.80
CA ARG A 449 -22.40 -19.43 13.31
C ARG A 449 -23.50 -19.21 12.28
N ILE A 450 -24.74 -19.25 12.72
CA ILE A 450 -25.90 -18.85 11.92
C ILE A 450 -26.40 -17.49 12.40
N TYR A 451 -26.57 -16.53 11.49
CA TYR A 451 -27.10 -15.18 11.77
C TYR A 451 -28.58 -15.06 11.43
N GLY A 452 -29.07 -15.85 10.47
CA GLY A 452 -30.48 -15.83 10.11
C GLY A 452 -30.80 -16.74 8.94
N ILE A 453 -32.10 -16.93 8.74
CA ILE A 453 -32.69 -17.57 7.58
C ILE A 453 -33.68 -16.60 6.93
N TYR A 454 -33.61 -16.45 5.61
CA TYR A 454 -34.42 -15.52 4.83
C TYR A 454 -35.07 -16.25 3.66
N TRP A 455 -36.29 -15.82 3.30
CA TRP A 455 -36.95 -16.27 2.09
C TRP A 455 -36.55 -15.37 0.92
N TRP A 456 -36.55 -15.91 -0.31
CA TRP A 456 -36.06 -15.27 -1.54
C TRP A 456 -36.93 -14.12 -2.11
N ASP A 457 -37.65 -13.37 -1.26
CA ASP A 457 -38.49 -12.23 -1.69
C ASP A 457 -37.73 -10.89 -1.74
#